data_AF-A0A930VFG9-F1
#
_entry.id   AF-A0A930VFG9-F1
#
_cell.length_a   1.000
_cell.length_b   1.000
_cell.length_c   1.000
_cell.angle_alpha   90.00
_cell.angle_beta   90.00
_cell.angle_gamma   90.00
#
_symmetry.space_group_name_H-M   'P 1'
#
loop_
_entity.id
_entity.type
_entity.pdbx_description
1 polymer ?
#
loop_
_entity_poly.entity_id
_entity_poly.type
_entity_poly.pdbx_seq_one_letter_code
_entity_poly.pdbx_strand_id
1 'polypeptide(L)'
;MTLGDELRSALNQEADMQVTPGPDVQRLIVGGRTRRRRRTITRVGGAALAVALIGGGVYAVTQGDRTAKGSTGIAHEQTATPVPSVDQAPPALAGNMGSEDLEPGTYRVLVGSDAQGEPLEADVTLAGDGWWSGNFPVLVDGEAFGGLGVYRPYALSAGSGCVGGPVNGAVAGSSEGLARQLAELPRSTVLQAVAPSQVLGRSALHLRLRVPRDCTEGEAHYLIAETARGSRGVTYGLVPAPVVIDFWVVDIGGAQVVIDRWHDQGASATLVDRIALASESITFASTD
;
A
#
# COMPACT_ATOMS: atom_id res chain seq x y z
N MET A 1 -35.10 -52.77 3.06
CA MET A 1 -34.39 -51.61 2.48
C MET A 1 -32.99 -51.66 3.07
N THR A 2 -31.94 -51.72 2.24
CA THR A 2 -30.57 -51.98 2.72
C THR A 2 -29.79 -50.68 2.86
N LEU A 3 -28.78 -50.65 3.74
CA LEU A 3 -27.93 -49.47 3.99
C LEU A 3 -27.29 -48.91 2.70
N GLY A 4 -27.09 -49.77 1.69
CA GLY A 4 -26.58 -49.38 0.37
C GLY A 4 -27.60 -48.64 -0.52
N ASP A 5 -28.89 -48.83 -0.28
CA ASP A 5 -29.98 -48.13 -0.98
C ASP A 5 -30.16 -46.72 -0.40
N GLU A 6 -29.99 -46.55 0.91
CA GLU A 6 -30.02 -45.24 1.58
C GLU A 6 -28.83 -44.36 1.18
N LEU A 7 -27.62 -44.93 1.07
CA LEU A 7 -26.42 -44.20 0.65
C LEU A 7 -26.50 -43.75 -0.82
N ARG A 8 -27.07 -44.57 -1.71
CA ARG A 8 -27.31 -44.15 -3.11
C ARG A 8 -28.42 -43.10 -3.21
N SER A 9 -29.46 -43.19 -2.39
CA SER A 9 -30.51 -42.18 -2.34
C SER A 9 -29.96 -40.83 -1.86
N ALA A 10 -29.14 -40.83 -0.80
CA ALA A 10 -28.53 -39.60 -0.27
C ALA A 10 -27.57 -38.95 -1.28
N LEU A 11 -26.73 -39.73 -1.96
CA LEU A 11 -25.79 -39.20 -2.96
C LEU A 11 -26.49 -38.66 -4.21
N ASN A 12 -27.57 -39.30 -4.66
CA ASN A 12 -28.35 -38.79 -5.80
C ASN A 12 -29.17 -37.53 -5.43
N GLN A 13 -29.55 -37.38 -4.16
CA GLN A 13 -30.26 -36.19 -3.68
C GLN A 13 -29.33 -34.99 -3.46
N GLU A 14 -28.02 -35.22 -3.28
CA GLU A 14 -26.99 -34.18 -3.16
C GLU A 14 -26.45 -33.72 -4.53
N ALA A 15 -26.54 -34.58 -5.56
CA ALA A 15 -26.13 -34.25 -6.93
C ALA A 15 -27.15 -33.36 -7.70
N ASP A 16 -28.42 -33.33 -7.27
CA ASP A 16 -29.49 -32.55 -7.92
C ASP A 16 -29.75 -31.16 -7.28
N MET A 17 -28.96 -30.76 -6.28
CA MET A 17 -29.06 -29.43 -5.65
C MET A 17 -27.74 -28.65 -5.74
N GLN A 18 -27.36 -28.22 -6.94
CA GLN A 18 -26.55 -27.01 -7.13
C GLN A 18 -26.60 -26.52 -8.58
N VAL A 19 -27.76 -26.03 -9.01
CA VAL A 19 -27.83 -25.09 -10.13
C VAL A 19 -27.61 -23.70 -9.54
N THR A 20 -26.34 -23.27 -9.51
CA THR A 20 -25.97 -21.89 -9.17
C THR A 20 -26.61 -20.96 -10.21
N PRO A 21 -27.48 -20.01 -9.83
CA PRO A 21 -27.92 -18.99 -10.77
C PRO A 21 -26.69 -18.21 -11.22
N GLY A 22 -26.44 -18.16 -12.53
CA GLY A 22 -25.36 -17.34 -13.08
C GLY A 22 -25.51 -15.88 -12.62
N PRO A 23 -24.39 -15.17 -12.42
CA PRO A 23 -24.43 -13.80 -11.91
C PRO A 23 -25.26 -12.91 -12.84
N ASP A 24 -26.29 -12.26 -12.27
CA ASP A 24 -27.13 -11.28 -12.96
C ASP A 24 -26.33 -10.00 -13.21
N VAL A 25 -25.64 -9.98 -14.35
CA VAL A 25 -24.78 -8.88 -14.79
C VAL A 25 -25.57 -7.59 -15.04
N GLN A 26 -26.88 -7.69 -15.34
CA GLN A 26 -27.70 -6.51 -15.62
C GLN A 26 -28.07 -5.73 -14.35
N ARG A 27 -28.24 -6.42 -13.21
CA ARG A 27 -28.46 -5.75 -11.91
C ARG A 27 -27.23 -4.99 -11.39
N LEU A 28 -26.02 -5.43 -11.75
CA LEU A 28 -24.75 -4.77 -11.41
C LEU A 28 -24.52 -3.47 -12.21
N ILE A 29 -24.98 -3.41 -13.46
CA ILE A 29 -24.78 -2.23 -14.33
C ILE A 29 -25.76 -1.09 -13.98
N VAL A 30 -26.96 -1.41 -13.48
CA VAL A 30 -27.99 -0.39 -13.16
C VAL A 30 -27.71 0.33 -11.82
N GLY A 31 -27.07 -0.34 -10.85
CA GLY A 31 -26.70 0.26 -9.56
C GLY A 31 -25.61 1.34 -9.64
N GLY A 32 -24.73 1.28 -10.63
CA GLY A 32 -23.61 2.22 -10.79
C GLY A 32 -24.02 3.60 -11.33
N ARG A 33 -25.12 3.70 -12.09
CA ARG A 33 -25.53 4.96 -12.73
C ARG A 33 -26.41 5.86 -11.85
N THR A 34 -27.08 5.33 -10.83
CA THR A 34 -27.95 6.12 -9.93
C THR A 34 -27.19 6.81 -8.80
N ARG A 35 -25.99 6.32 -8.42
CA ARG A 35 -25.21 6.91 -7.32
C ARG A 35 -24.41 8.16 -7.73
N ARG A 36 -24.09 8.32 -9.03
CA ARG A 36 -23.30 9.45 -9.54
C ARG A 36 -24.08 10.77 -9.66
N ARG A 37 -25.42 10.74 -9.60
CA ARG A 37 -26.27 11.93 -9.83
C ARG A 37 -26.64 12.71 -8.57
N ARG A 38 -26.29 12.24 -7.37
CA ARG A 38 -26.64 12.89 -6.08
C ARG A 38 -25.56 13.79 -5.47
N ARG A 39 -24.37 13.92 -6.08
CA ARG A 39 -23.27 14.73 -5.50
C ARG A 39 -23.10 16.13 -6.08
N THR A 40 -23.93 16.58 -7.02
CA THR A 40 -23.76 17.89 -7.67
C THR A 40 -24.66 19.01 -7.11
N ILE A 41 -25.39 18.79 -6.00
CA ILE A 41 -26.27 19.83 -5.43
C ILE A 41 -26.15 19.87 -3.90
N THR A 42 -24.99 20.25 -3.37
CA THR A 42 -24.90 20.91 -2.05
C THR A 42 -23.49 21.43 -1.82
N ARG A 43 -23.29 22.74 -1.99
CA ARG A 43 -22.44 23.65 -1.16
C ARG A 43 -22.31 25.00 -1.87
N VAL A 44 -23.42 25.73 -1.86
CA VAL A 44 -23.44 27.18 -1.93
C VAL A 44 -23.66 27.66 -0.50
N GLY A 45 -22.79 28.54 -0.01
CA GLY A 45 -23.07 29.38 1.17
C GLY A 45 -22.06 29.27 2.30
N GLY A 46 -21.38 30.39 2.60
CA GLY A 46 -20.78 30.65 3.92
C GLY A 46 -19.40 31.31 3.87
N ALA A 47 -19.36 32.63 3.68
CA ALA A 47 -18.16 33.45 3.88
C ALA A 47 -17.90 33.70 5.39
N ALA A 48 -16.63 33.85 5.80
CA ALA A 48 -16.07 35.06 6.45
C ALA A 48 -14.85 34.81 7.38
N LEU A 49 -13.78 35.61 7.16
CA LEU A 49 -12.84 36.27 8.10
C LEU A 49 -11.88 35.40 8.97
N ALA A 50 -10.63 35.78 9.31
CA ALA A 50 -9.70 36.84 8.94
C ALA A 50 -8.29 36.55 9.55
N VAL A 51 -7.24 36.94 8.80
CA VAL A 51 -5.89 37.48 9.15
C VAL A 51 -5.20 37.13 10.49
N ALA A 52 -3.95 36.64 10.38
CA ALA A 52 -2.83 37.09 11.23
C ALA A 52 -1.48 37.01 10.46
N LEU A 53 -0.89 38.18 10.19
CA LEU A 53 0.48 38.43 9.75
C LEU A 53 1.46 38.27 10.92
N ILE A 54 2.65 37.69 10.69
CA ILE A 54 3.99 37.89 11.29
C ILE A 54 4.87 36.80 10.61
N GLY A 55 6.06 36.96 10.05
CA GLY A 55 7.08 38.02 10.01
C GLY A 55 8.47 37.35 9.96
N GLY A 56 9.33 37.73 9.00
CA GLY A 56 10.77 37.42 8.95
C GLY A 56 11.18 36.45 7.81
N GLY A 57 12.16 36.71 6.95
CA GLY A 57 13.07 37.84 6.82
C GLY A 57 14.06 37.67 5.64
N VAL A 58 14.56 38.82 5.16
CA VAL A 58 15.92 39.12 4.65
C VAL A 58 16.42 38.52 3.30
N TYR A 59 16.33 39.37 2.26
CA TYR A 59 17.43 39.92 1.44
C TYR A 59 18.41 38.99 0.67
N ALA A 60 18.37 39.07 -0.67
CA ALA A 60 19.56 39.25 -1.51
C ALA A 60 19.18 39.87 -2.88
N VAL A 61 19.89 40.93 -3.22
CA VAL A 61 19.80 41.78 -4.42
C VAL A 61 20.89 41.37 -5.41
N THR A 62 20.61 41.40 -6.72
CA THR A 62 21.37 42.11 -7.80
C THR A 62 20.65 41.92 -9.15
N GLN A 63 20.06 42.99 -9.72
CA GLN A 63 20.55 43.84 -10.84
C GLN A 63 20.50 43.15 -12.23
N GLY A 64 19.93 43.74 -13.29
CA GLY A 64 19.64 45.15 -13.53
C GLY A 64 18.73 45.50 -14.74
N ASP A 65 18.46 46.81 -14.79
CA ASP A 65 17.89 47.73 -15.82
C ASP A 65 16.45 47.54 -16.34
N ARG A 66 15.47 48.41 -15.99
CA ARG A 66 15.21 49.82 -16.41
C ARG A 66 15.11 49.94 -17.95
N THR A 67 14.04 50.39 -18.61
CA THR A 67 12.96 51.37 -18.31
C THR A 67 11.95 51.37 -19.48
N ALA A 68 10.66 51.62 -19.22
CA ALA A 68 9.67 52.38 -20.03
C ALA A 68 8.25 51.76 -19.90
N LYS A 69 7.41 52.29 -19.01
CA LYS A 69 6.26 53.17 -19.34
C LYS A 69 5.32 52.63 -20.43
N GLY A 70 4.26 51.97 -19.96
CA GLY A 70 2.85 52.24 -20.29
C GLY A 70 2.44 52.20 -21.76
N SER A 71 1.76 51.12 -22.14
CA SER A 71 0.57 51.20 -22.99
C SER A 71 -0.26 49.93 -22.86
N THR A 72 -1.56 50.14 -22.77
CA THR A 72 -2.65 49.17 -22.63
C THR A 72 -2.61 48.10 -23.73
N GLY A 73 -2.24 46.87 -23.35
CA GLY A 73 -2.42 45.67 -24.16
C GLY A 73 -3.59 44.86 -23.62
N ILE A 74 -4.59 44.68 -24.48
CA ILE A 74 -5.85 44.00 -24.23
C ILE A 74 -5.54 42.58 -23.70
N ALA A 75 -6.04 42.27 -22.50
CA ALA A 75 -6.02 40.91 -21.96
C ALA A 75 -6.87 40.03 -22.88
N HIS A 76 -6.24 39.36 -23.83
CA HIS A 76 -6.84 38.18 -24.43
C HIS A 76 -6.87 37.12 -23.33
N GLU A 77 -8.04 37.00 -22.73
CA GLU A 77 -8.49 35.83 -22.00
C GLU A 77 -8.39 34.64 -22.98
N GLN A 78 -7.20 34.03 -23.02
CA GLN A 78 -7.03 32.73 -23.63
C GLN A 78 -7.77 31.77 -22.71
N THR A 79 -9.03 31.53 -23.05
CA THR A 79 -9.81 30.40 -22.56
C THR A 79 -9.01 29.16 -22.91
N ALA A 80 -8.11 28.75 -22.01
CA ALA A 80 -7.39 27.49 -22.12
C ALA A 80 -8.45 26.41 -22.16
N THR A 81 -8.68 25.88 -23.36
CA THR A 81 -9.49 24.70 -23.55
C THR A 81 -8.84 23.62 -22.68
N PRO A 82 -9.56 22.92 -21.79
CA PRO A 82 -8.96 21.85 -21.02
C PRO A 82 -8.42 20.84 -22.02
N VAL A 83 -7.10 20.77 -22.17
CA VAL A 83 -6.46 19.69 -22.91
C VAL A 83 -6.87 18.42 -22.16
N PRO A 84 -7.44 17.41 -22.84
CA PRO A 84 -7.73 16.14 -22.20
C PRO A 84 -6.43 15.64 -21.57
N SER A 85 -6.47 15.39 -20.26
CA SER A 85 -5.32 14.89 -19.51
C SER A 85 -4.79 13.68 -20.26
N VAL A 86 -3.57 13.80 -20.78
CA VAL A 86 -2.77 12.64 -21.18
C VAL A 86 -2.81 11.67 -19.99
N ASP A 87 -2.92 10.36 -20.24
CA ASP A 87 -2.74 9.33 -19.21
C ASP A 87 -1.36 9.55 -18.57
N GLN A 88 -1.31 10.41 -17.56
CA GLN A 88 -0.09 10.70 -16.82
C GLN A 88 0.17 9.49 -15.93
N ALA A 89 1.39 8.96 -16.01
CA ALA A 89 1.83 7.92 -15.11
C ALA A 89 1.53 8.32 -13.65
N PRO A 90 1.12 7.38 -12.79
CA PRO A 90 0.88 7.67 -11.39
C PRO A 90 2.07 8.41 -10.74
N PRO A 91 1.82 9.39 -9.87
CA PRO A 91 2.90 10.07 -9.17
C PRO A 91 3.70 9.09 -8.34
N ALA A 92 5.02 9.30 -8.24
CA ALA A 92 5.85 8.51 -7.36
C ALA A 92 5.38 8.68 -5.91
N LEU A 93 5.27 7.57 -5.18
CA LEU A 93 5.07 7.62 -3.73
C LEU A 93 6.31 8.25 -3.10
N ALA A 94 6.14 9.29 -2.28
CA ALA A 94 7.26 9.92 -1.57
C ALA A 94 8.00 8.90 -0.68
N GLY A 95 9.34 9.01 -0.62
CA GLY A 95 10.21 8.18 0.21
C GLY A 95 10.71 8.94 1.44
N ASN A 96 9.81 9.58 2.17
CA ASN A 96 10.11 10.31 3.42
C ASN A 96 9.83 9.41 4.64
N MET A 97 10.39 9.73 5.81
CA MET A 97 10.15 8.94 7.04
C MET A 97 8.83 9.34 7.73
N GLY A 98 7.69 9.05 7.11
CA GLY A 98 6.46 8.76 7.86
C GLY A 98 5.63 9.94 8.34
N SER A 99 5.65 11.12 7.69
CA SER A 99 5.09 12.34 8.30
C SER A 99 4.16 13.20 7.46
N GLU A 100 3.84 12.82 6.21
CA GLU A 100 2.91 13.60 5.38
C GLU A 100 1.68 12.79 5.00
N ASP A 101 0.51 13.38 5.13
CA ASP A 101 -0.75 12.80 4.67
C ASP A 101 -0.70 12.56 3.15
N LEU A 102 -1.15 11.37 2.73
CA LEU A 102 -1.35 11.03 1.33
C LEU A 102 -2.79 11.27 0.94
N GLU A 103 -2.96 11.97 -0.18
CA GLU A 103 -4.25 12.07 -0.84
C GLU A 103 -4.69 10.70 -1.37
N PRO A 104 -5.99 10.42 -1.45
CA PRO A 104 -6.47 9.19 -2.09
C PRO A 104 -6.09 9.14 -3.56
N GLY A 105 -5.46 8.05 -4.00
CA GLY A 105 -4.97 7.93 -5.38
C GLY A 105 -4.12 6.69 -5.64
N THR A 106 -3.71 6.55 -6.89
CA THR A 106 -2.73 5.53 -7.31
C THR A 106 -1.34 6.14 -7.31
N TYR A 107 -0.37 5.43 -6.74
CA TYR A 107 1.01 5.86 -6.62
C TYR A 107 1.97 4.82 -7.17
N ARG A 108 3.02 5.29 -7.85
CA ARG A 108 4.11 4.46 -8.35
C ARG A 108 5.14 4.21 -7.24
N VAL A 109 5.48 2.94 -7.03
CA VAL A 109 6.40 2.45 -5.99
C VAL A 109 7.55 1.71 -6.65
N LEU A 110 8.78 2.20 -6.48
CA LEU A 110 9.99 1.46 -6.82
C LEU A 110 10.10 0.20 -5.95
N VAL A 111 10.03 -0.98 -6.56
CA VAL A 111 10.14 -2.27 -5.87
C VAL A 111 11.62 -2.64 -5.71
N GLY A 112 12.42 -2.36 -6.72
CA GLY A 112 13.84 -2.66 -6.79
C GLY A 112 14.31 -2.75 -8.24
N SER A 113 15.16 -3.72 -8.53
CA SER A 113 15.53 -4.07 -9.91
C SER A 113 15.19 -5.52 -10.21
N ASP A 114 14.92 -5.84 -11.46
CA ASP A 114 14.72 -7.21 -11.94
C ASP A 114 16.05 -8.00 -12.05
N ALA A 115 16.02 -9.16 -12.72
CA ALA A 115 17.21 -9.98 -12.95
C ALA A 115 18.18 -9.39 -13.99
N GLN A 116 17.70 -8.48 -14.84
CA GLN A 116 18.46 -7.78 -15.88
C GLN A 116 19.06 -6.47 -15.37
N GLY A 117 18.61 -6.00 -14.19
CA GLY A 117 19.03 -4.76 -13.57
C GLY A 117 18.12 -3.58 -13.89
N GLU A 118 17.02 -3.79 -14.62
CA GLU A 118 16.05 -2.76 -14.94
C GLU A 118 15.18 -2.43 -13.72
N PRO A 119 14.72 -1.17 -13.57
CA PRO A 119 13.83 -0.80 -12.47
C PRO A 119 12.53 -1.62 -12.50
N LEU A 120 12.27 -2.32 -11.42
CA LEU A 120 10.99 -2.96 -11.19
C LEU A 120 10.12 -2.03 -10.36
N GLU A 121 8.96 -1.66 -10.88
CA GLU A 121 8.02 -0.77 -10.20
C GLU A 121 6.61 -1.38 -10.09
N ALA A 122 5.85 -0.91 -9.12
CA ALA A 122 4.46 -1.28 -8.92
C ALA A 122 3.59 -0.06 -8.66
N ASP A 123 2.39 -0.07 -9.21
CA ASP A 123 1.33 0.88 -8.90
C ASP A 123 0.49 0.35 -7.74
N VAL A 124 0.21 1.21 -6.77
CA VAL A 124 -0.58 0.91 -5.56
C VAL A 124 -1.66 1.96 -5.39
N THR A 125 -2.91 1.53 -5.22
CA THR A 125 -4.04 2.44 -4.98
C THR A 125 -4.39 2.52 -3.51
N LEU A 126 -4.29 3.73 -2.96
CA LEU A 126 -4.61 4.06 -1.58
C LEU A 126 -5.96 4.79 -1.55
N ALA A 127 -7.00 4.09 -1.13
CA ALA A 127 -8.35 4.65 -1.08
C ALA A 127 -8.73 5.20 0.30
N GLY A 128 -9.44 6.33 0.29
CA GLY A 128 -9.92 7.03 1.48
C GLY A 128 -8.79 7.71 2.27
N ASP A 129 -9.17 8.41 3.35
CA ASP A 129 -8.25 9.26 4.11
C ASP A 129 -7.46 8.46 5.18
N GLY A 130 -6.43 9.06 5.76
CA GLY A 130 -5.64 8.49 6.87
C GLY A 130 -4.44 7.64 6.44
N TRP A 131 -4.13 7.63 5.14
CA TRP A 131 -2.86 7.10 4.65
C TRP A 131 -1.76 8.14 4.83
N TRP A 132 -0.63 7.72 5.37
CA TRP A 132 0.57 8.53 5.50
C TRP A 132 1.66 8.03 4.57
N SER A 133 2.39 8.98 4.01
CA SER A 133 3.62 8.74 3.29
C SER A 133 4.70 8.30 4.25
N GLY A 134 5.47 7.33 3.79
CA GLY A 134 6.60 6.73 4.45
C GLY A 134 7.52 6.16 3.36
N ASN A 135 8.61 5.49 3.73
CA ASN A 135 9.27 4.58 2.77
C ASN A 135 8.24 3.61 2.15
N PHE A 136 7.21 3.26 2.94
CA PHE A 136 6.03 2.47 2.58
C PHE A 136 4.75 3.07 3.20
N PRO A 137 3.56 2.89 2.58
CA PRO A 137 2.31 3.44 3.10
C PRO A 137 1.91 2.88 4.46
N VAL A 138 1.50 3.79 5.36
CA VAL A 138 0.94 3.48 6.67
C VAL A 138 -0.49 3.99 6.74
N LEU A 139 -1.41 3.19 7.29
CA LEU A 139 -2.79 3.57 7.54
C LEU A 139 -2.99 3.78 9.04
N VAL A 140 -3.55 4.93 9.40
CA VAL A 140 -3.90 5.27 10.78
C VAL A 140 -5.42 5.18 10.97
N ASP A 141 -5.87 4.42 11.97
CA ASP A 141 -7.27 4.34 12.41
C ASP A 141 -7.34 4.50 13.94
N GLY A 142 -7.56 5.74 14.39
CA GLY A 142 -7.52 6.08 15.81
C GLY A 142 -6.13 5.86 16.40
N GLU A 143 -6.02 4.93 17.35
CA GLU A 143 -4.75 4.58 18.01
C GLU A 143 -4.04 3.37 17.38
N ALA A 144 -4.69 2.69 16.42
CA ALA A 144 -4.17 1.50 15.75
C ALA A 144 -3.59 1.85 14.38
N PHE A 145 -2.46 1.25 14.05
CA PHE A 145 -1.79 1.39 12.77
C PHE A 145 -1.79 0.08 11.98
N GLY A 146 -1.62 0.23 10.68
CA GLY A 146 -1.25 -0.85 9.78
C GLY A 146 -0.67 -0.32 8.50
N GLY A 147 -0.46 -1.17 7.51
CA GLY A 147 0.04 -0.74 6.22
C GLY A 147 0.42 -1.90 5.33
N LEU A 148 1.13 -1.58 4.25
CA LEU A 148 1.58 -2.57 3.30
C LEU A 148 2.93 -2.17 2.68
N GLY A 149 3.62 -3.15 2.13
CA GLY A 149 4.82 -2.94 1.33
C GLY A 149 4.84 -3.83 0.10
N VAL A 150 5.49 -3.34 -0.96
CA VAL A 150 5.91 -4.14 -2.11
C VAL A 150 7.36 -3.79 -2.43
N TYR A 151 8.27 -4.74 -2.27
CA TYR A 151 9.71 -4.48 -2.34
C TYR A 151 10.51 -5.74 -2.65
N ARG A 152 11.72 -5.54 -3.18
CA ARG A 152 12.79 -6.54 -3.22
C ARG A 152 13.76 -6.26 -2.06
N PRO A 153 13.93 -7.18 -1.10
CA PRO A 153 14.86 -6.97 0.01
C PRO A 153 16.32 -7.17 -0.43
N TYR A 154 17.21 -6.31 0.07
CA TYR A 154 18.67 -6.47 -0.06
C TYR A 154 19.33 -6.96 1.24
N ALA A 155 18.68 -6.69 2.36
CA ALA A 155 19.02 -7.25 3.66
C ALA A 155 17.73 -7.45 4.47
N LEU A 156 17.74 -8.41 5.37
CA LEU A 156 16.67 -8.63 6.35
C LEU A 156 17.16 -8.26 7.74
N SER A 157 16.24 -7.95 8.66
CA SER A 157 16.65 -7.60 10.02
C SER A 157 17.31 -8.78 10.75
N ALA A 158 18.24 -8.44 11.64
CA ALA A 158 18.96 -9.38 12.49
C ALA A 158 18.99 -8.86 13.95
N GLY A 159 19.54 -9.66 14.86
CA GLY A 159 19.71 -9.25 16.26
C GLY A 159 18.38 -9.06 16.98
N SER A 160 18.01 -7.81 17.29
CA SER A 160 16.73 -7.46 17.94
C SER A 160 15.58 -7.24 16.96
N GLY A 161 15.88 -6.95 15.70
CA GLY A 161 14.89 -6.51 14.70
C GLY A 161 14.46 -5.04 14.84
N CYS A 162 14.99 -4.28 15.79
CA CYS A 162 14.67 -2.86 15.93
C CYS A 162 15.48 -2.01 14.94
N VAL A 163 14.92 -0.87 14.51
CA VAL A 163 15.62 0.07 13.63
C VAL A 163 16.94 0.52 14.25
N GLY A 164 17.99 0.63 13.43
CA GLY A 164 19.36 0.90 13.89
C GLY A 164 20.13 -0.35 14.33
N GLY A 165 19.44 -1.50 14.45
CA GLY A 165 20.06 -2.80 14.70
C GLY A 165 20.81 -3.38 13.48
N PRO A 166 21.50 -4.52 13.67
CA PRO A 166 22.20 -5.20 12.58
C PRO A 166 21.23 -5.79 11.56
N VAL A 167 21.72 -5.97 10.34
CA VAL A 167 20.99 -6.61 9.24
C VAL A 167 21.79 -7.79 8.66
N ASN A 168 21.09 -8.74 8.06
CA ASN A 168 21.66 -9.84 7.30
C ASN A 168 21.53 -9.56 5.79
N GLY A 169 22.65 -9.24 5.14
CA GLY A 169 22.71 -8.99 3.70
C GLY A 169 22.72 -10.24 2.83
N ALA A 170 22.81 -11.44 3.41
CA ALA A 170 22.79 -12.70 2.66
C ALA A 170 21.35 -13.13 2.34
N VAL A 171 20.62 -12.29 1.62
CA VAL A 171 19.24 -12.58 1.20
C VAL A 171 19.23 -13.71 0.18
N ALA A 172 18.39 -14.72 0.42
CA ALA A 172 18.31 -15.88 -0.46
C ALA A 172 17.75 -15.51 -1.84
N GLY A 173 18.40 -15.99 -2.90
CA GLY A 173 18.00 -15.74 -4.30
C GLY A 173 16.87 -16.60 -4.84
N SER A 174 16.08 -17.25 -3.97
CA SER A 174 14.91 -18.03 -4.38
C SER A 174 13.72 -17.68 -3.48
N SER A 175 12.50 -17.76 -4.01
CA SER A 175 11.29 -17.42 -3.24
C SER A 175 11.14 -18.28 -1.98
N GLU A 176 11.49 -19.57 -2.07
CA GLU A 176 11.45 -20.48 -0.92
C GLU A 176 12.51 -20.14 0.12
N GLY A 177 13.74 -19.84 -0.30
CA GLY A 177 14.79 -19.40 0.61
C GLY A 177 14.42 -18.09 1.31
N LEU A 178 13.89 -17.12 0.57
CA LEU A 178 13.49 -15.83 1.12
C LEU A 178 12.31 -15.98 2.09
N ALA A 179 11.30 -16.78 1.75
CA ALA A 179 10.17 -17.05 2.64
C ALA A 179 10.62 -17.71 3.96
N ARG A 180 11.61 -18.63 3.90
CA ARG A 180 12.21 -19.23 5.10
C ARG A 180 12.97 -18.21 5.94
N GLN A 181 13.76 -17.32 5.32
CA GLN A 181 14.45 -16.25 6.05
C GLN A 181 13.47 -15.27 6.71
N LEU A 182 12.36 -14.94 6.05
CA LEU A 182 11.30 -14.13 6.65
C LEU A 182 10.68 -14.84 7.87
N ALA A 183 10.52 -16.17 7.84
CA ALA A 183 10.04 -16.93 9.00
C ALA A 183 11.00 -16.92 10.20
N GLU A 184 12.25 -16.52 9.99
CA GLU A 184 13.31 -16.46 11.00
C GLU A 184 13.55 -15.02 11.51
N LEU A 185 12.70 -14.06 11.14
CA LEU A 185 12.85 -12.66 11.56
C LEU A 185 12.97 -12.56 13.09
N PRO A 186 13.88 -11.71 13.61
CA PRO A 186 14.19 -11.66 15.03
C PRO A 186 12.97 -11.41 15.93
N ARG A 187 12.87 -12.14 17.04
CA ARG A 187 11.77 -12.01 18.03
C ARG A 187 10.36 -12.25 17.47
N SER A 188 10.24 -12.70 16.22
CA SER A 188 8.94 -13.03 15.64
C SER A 188 8.45 -14.40 16.12
N THR A 189 7.13 -14.58 16.13
CA THR A 189 6.47 -15.88 16.28
C THR A 189 5.75 -16.21 14.99
N VAL A 190 6.03 -17.37 14.40
CA VAL A 190 5.30 -17.85 13.23
C VAL A 190 3.87 -18.25 13.64
N LEU A 191 2.89 -17.54 13.09
CA LEU A 191 1.46 -17.87 13.25
C LEU A 191 0.97 -18.82 12.16
N GLN A 192 1.52 -18.69 10.95
CA GLN A 192 1.30 -19.59 9.83
C GLN A 192 2.64 -19.86 9.15
N ALA A 193 3.03 -21.14 9.10
CA ALA A 193 4.24 -21.56 8.43
C ALA A 193 4.18 -21.30 6.91
N VAL A 194 5.36 -21.25 6.29
CA VAL A 194 5.51 -21.06 4.84
C VAL A 194 4.71 -22.13 4.10
N ALA A 195 3.77 -21.68 3.25
CA ALA A 195 2.94 -22.57 2.45
C ALA A 195 2.66 -21.97 1.05
N PRO A 196 2.45 -22.80 0.02
CA PRO A 196 1.98 -22.33 -1.28
C PRO A 196 0.67 -21.55 -1.17
N SER A 197 0.55 -20.47 -1.94
CA SER A 197 -0.63 -19.60 -1.99
C SER A 197 -0.71 -18.90 -3.36
N GLN A 198 -1.68 -18.00 -3.50
CA GLN A 198 -1.75 -17.05 -4.62
C GLN A 198 -1.93 -15.62 -4.11
N VAL A 199 -1.33 -14.67 -4.80
CA VAL A 199 -1.53 -13.23 -4.60
C VAL A 199 -1.47 -12.54 -5.97
N LEU A 200 -2.38 -11.61 -6.23
CA LEU A 200 -2.46 -10.87 -7.51
C LEU A 200 -2.51 -11.80 -8.76
N GLY A 201 -3.17 -12.96 -8.63
CA GLY A 201 -3.27 -13.97 -9.70
C GLY A 201 -1.97 -14.73 -9.98
N ARG A 202 -0.95 -14.62 -9.12
CA ARG A 202 0.36 -15.27 -9.26
C ARG A 202 0.58 -16.30 -8.17
N SER A 203 1.36 -17.33 -8.48
CA SER A 203 1.83 -18.29 -7.46
C SER A 203 2.75 -17.58 -6.48
N ALA A 204 2.55 -17.83 -5.19
CA ALA A 204 3.29 -17.20 -4.11
C ALA A 204 3.60 -18.21 -3.00
N LEU A 205 4.54 -17.87 -2.14
CA LEU A 205 4.68 -18.48 -0.82
C LEU A 205 4.16 -17.51 0.23
N HIS A 206 3.25 -17.99 1.07
CA HIS A 206 2.64 -17.19 2.14
C HIS A 206 3.13 -17.65 3.51
N LEU A 207 3.37 -16.70 4.40
CA LEU A 207 3.58 -16.93 5.82
C LEU A 207 2.99 -15.78 6.63
N ARG A 208 2.63 -16.06 7.89
CA ARG A 208 2.13 -15.06 8.83
C ARG A 208 2.95 -15.07 10.10
N LEU A 209 3.40 -13.89 10.52
CA LEU A 209 4.17 -13.68 11.74
C LEU A 209 3.43 -12.78 12.72
N ARG A 210 3.84 -12.88 13.98
CA ARG A 210 3.57 -11.90 15.03
C ARG A 210 4.88 -11.38 15.58
N VAL A 211 5.02 -10.07 15.69
CA VAL A 211 6.19 -9.40 16.26
C VAL A 211 5.77 -8.66 17.54
N PRO A 212 6.43 -8.88 18.69
CA PRO A 212 6.13 -8.17 19.92
C PRO A 212 6.64 -6.73 19.85
N ARG A 213 5.94 -5.81 20.53
CA ARG A 213 6.38 -4.41 20.68
C ARG A 213 7.45 -4.30 21.77
N ASP A 214 8.70 -4.63 21.40
CA ASP A 214 9.84 -4.69 22.32
C ASP A 214 11.02 -3.80 21.90
N CYS A 215 10.78 -2.80 21.05
CA CYS A 215 11.77 -1.78 20.72
C CYS A 215 11.61 -0.57 21.66
N THR A 216 12.70 -0.08 22.23
CA THR A 216 12.71 0.96 23.27
C THR A 216 12.23 2.32 22.74
N GLU A 217 11.81 3.23 23.63
CA GLU A 217 11.49 4.61 23.25
C GLU A 217 12.67 5.24 22.49
N GLY A 218 12.44 5.61 21.22
CA GLY A 218 13.45 6.05 20.26
C GLY A 218 13.60 5.13 19.03
N GLU A 219 13.26 3.84 19.19
CA GLU A 219 13.26 2.81 18.15
C GLU A 219 11.81 2.34 17.89
N ALA A 220 10.85 3.25 17.72
CA ALA A 220 9.42 2.94 17.64
C ALA A 220 8.99 2.09 16.42
N HIS A 221 9.96 1.51 15.71
CA HIS A 221 9.78 0.75 14.50
C HIS A 221 10.58 -0.55 14.56
N TYR A 222 9.94 -1.63 14.12
CA TYR A 222 10.62 -2.89 13.87
C TYR A 222 11.00 -2.96 12.39
N LEU A 223 12.28 -3.15 12.13
CA LEU A 223 12.84 -3.32 10.80
C LEU A 223 12.51 -4.73 10.28
N ILE A 224 11.95 -4.79 9.08
CA ILE A 224 11.80 -6.04 8.33
C ILE A 224 12.99 -6.20 7.39
N ALA A 225 13.24 -5.20 6.56
CA ALA A 225 14.19 -5.28 5.47
C ALA A 225 14.79 -3.92 5.09
N GLU A 226 15.95 -3.97 4.45
CA GLU A 226 16.50 -2.84 3.68
C GLU A 226 16.13 -2.99 2.20
N THR A 227 15.73 -1.89 1.57
CA THR A 227 15.16 -1.87 0.21
C THR A 227 15.65 -0.68 -0.61
N ALA A 228 15.32 -0.63 -1.90
CA ALA A 228 15.68 0.49 -2.79
C ALA A 228 15.05 1.82 -2.36
N ARG A 229 13.93 1.76 -1.63
CA ARG A 229 13.20 2.91 -1.10
C ARG A 229 13.61 3.27 0.33
N GLY A 230 14.66 2.63 0.87
CA GLY A 230 15.06 2.72 2.26
C GLY A 230 14.50 1.59 3.11
N SER A 231 14.63 1.71 4.44
CA SER A 231 14.22 0.68 5.38
C SER A 231 12.70 0.44 5.34
N ARG A 232 12.31 -0.84 5.17
CA ARG A 232 10.95 -1.33 5.39
C ARG A 232 10.80 -1.66 6.87
N GLY A 233 10.12 -0.79 7.62
CA GLY A 233 9.80 -1.03 9.02
C GLY A 233 8.29 -1.02 9.29
N VAL A 234 7.84 -1.78 10.29
CA VAL A 234 6.48 -1.65 10.84
C VAL A 234 6.51 -0.66 12.00
N THR A 235 5.52 0.23 12.04
CA THR A 235 5.38 1.25 13.08
C THR A 235 4.37 0.76 14.10
N TYR A 236 4.70 0.85 15.38
CA TYR A 236 3.72 0.50 16.42
C TYR A 236 2.70 1.62 16.60
N GLY A 237 1.42 1.27 16.75
CA GLY A 237 0.38 2.21 17.15
C GLY A 237 0.62 2.83 18.54
N LEU A 238 -0.31 3.68 18.98
CA LEU A 238 -0.22 4.29 20.32
C LEU A 238 -0.52 3.26 21.42
N VAL A 239 -1.29 2.22 21.10
CA VAL A 239 -1.57 1.10 22.02
C VAL A 239 -0.39 0.10 22.01
N PRO A 240 0.06 -0.40 23.18
CA PRO A 240 1.12 -1.41 23.26
C PRO A 240 0.62 -2.79 22.82
N ALA A 241 0.41 -2.97 21.52
CA ALA A 241 0.01 -4.23 20.91
C ALA A 241 1.16 -4.83 20.08
N PRO A 242 1.29 -6.16 20.01
CA PRO A 242 2.08 -6.82 18.97
C PRO A 242 1.57 -6.46 17.58
N VAL A 243 2.41 -6.62 16.56
CA VAL A 243 2.02 -6.47 15.15
C VAL A 243 1.86 -7.85 14.53
N VAL A 244 0.82 -8.03 13.72
CA VAL A 244 0.64 -9.19 12.83
C VAL A 244 1.08 -8.79 11.43
N ILE A 245 1.86 -9.64 10.78
CA ILE A 245 2.37 -9.41 9.43
C ILE A 245 2.07 -10.63 8.56
N ASP A 246 1.39 -10.41 7.44
CA ASP A 246 1.27 -11.37 6.36
C ASP A 246 2.32 -11.06 5.29
N PHE A 247 3.04 -12.08 4.86
CA PHE A 247 4.02 -11.99 3.79
C PHE A 247 3.62 -12.89 2.64
N TRP A 248 3.73 -12.38 1.42
CA TRP A 248 3.73 -13.15 0.19
C TRP A 248 5.04 -12.92 -0.55
N VAL A 249 5.75 -14.00 -0.83
CA VAL A 249 6.95 -13.98 -1.67
C VAL A 249 6.58 -14.47 -3.06
N VAL A 250 6.80 -13.62 -4.05
CA VAL A 250 6.50 -13.86 -5.47
C VAL A 250 7.74 -13.69 -6.32
N ASP A 251 7.85 -14.48 -7.39
CA ASP A 251 8.87 -14.26 -8.43
C ASP A 251 8.28 -13.36 -9.53
N ILE A 252 8.99 -12.28 -9.83
CA ILE A 252 8.62 -11.33 -10.88
C ILE A 252 9.85 -11.05 -11.72
N GLY A 253 9.86 -11.57 -12.95
CA GLY A 253 11.01 -11.40 -13.85
C GLY A 253 12.32 -11.98 -13.28
N GLY A 254 12.25 -13.05 -12.48
CA GLY A 254 13.41 -13.62 -11.80
C GLY A 254 13.84 -12.89 -10.52
N ALA A 255 13.14 -11.82 -10.13
CA ALA A 255 13.35 -11.13 -8.87
C ALA A 255 12.36 -11.60 -7.80
N GLN A 256 12.88 -11.88 -6.60
CA GLN A 256 12.07 -12.29 -5.45
C GLN A 256 11.52 -11.04 -4.78
N VAL A 257 10.23 -10.78 -5.00
CA VAL A 257 9.52 -9.63 -4.46
C VAL A 257 8.68 -10.07 -3.27
N VAL A 258 8.73 -9.28 -2.21
CA VAL A 258 7.90 -9.42 -1.03
C VAL A 258 6.75 -8.42 -1.14
N ILE A 259 5.54 -8.94 -1.00
CA ILE A 259 4.35 -8.15 -0.70
C ILE A 259 4.01 -8.43 0.74
N ASP A 260 3.88 -7.41 1.57
CA ASP A 260 3.45 -7.57 2.95
C ASP A 260 2.23 -6.72 3.29
N ARG A 261 1.48 -7.19 4.28
CA ARG A 261 0.42 -6.45 4.98
C ARG A 261 0.70 -6.57 6.45
N TRP A 262 0.52 -5.50 7.19
CA TRP A 262 0.68 -5.55 8.64
C TRP A 262 -0.35 -4.68 9.34
N HIS A 263 -0.64 -5.03 10.58
CA HIS A 263 -1.51 -4.24 11.45
C HIS A 263 -1.23 -4.55 12.91
N ASP A 264 -1.57 -3.62 13.79
CA ASP A 264 -1.58 -3.87 15.23
C ASP A 264 -2.56 -5.01 15.57
N GLN A 265 -2.17 -5.88 16.50
CA GLN A 265 -3.02 -6.98 16.96
C GLN A 265 -4.27 -6.40 17.63
N GLY A 266 -5.45 -6.83 17.16
CA GLY A 266 -6.73 -6.30 17.64
C GLY A 266 -7.23 -5.07 16.87
N ALA A 267 -6.56 -4.67 15.80
CA ALA A 267 -7.05 -3.63 14.90
C ALA A 267 -8.47 -3.91 14.37
N SER A 268 -9.18 -2.83 14.03
CA SER A 268 -10.55 -2.91 13.52
C SER A 268 -10.62 -3.70 12.21
N ALA A 269 -11.73 -4.40 11.97
CA ALA A 269 -11.97 -5.06 10.69
C ALA A 269 -11.90 -4.06 9.52
N THR A 270 -12.38 -2.82 9.74
CA THR A 270 -12.29 -1.74 8.76
C THR A 270 -10.84 -1.42 8.37
N LEU A 271 -9.91 -1.31 9.34
CA LEU A 271 -8.50 -1.07 9.04
C LEU A 271 -7.90 -2.23 8.24
N VAL A 272 -8.16 -3.47 8.67
CA VAL A 272 -7.64 -4.68 8.00
C VAL A 272 -8.17 -4.79 6.56
N ASP A 273 -9.46 -4.55 6.34
CA ASP A 273 -10.08 -4.59 5.02
C ASP A 273 -9.51 -3.50 4.08
N ARG A 274 -9.27 -2.30 4.60
CA ARG A 274 -8.69 -1.20 3.79
C ARG A 274 -7.26 -1.52 3.34
N ILE A 275 -6.46 -2.13 4.20
CA ILE A 275 -5.10 -2.57 3.85
C ILE A 275 -5.16 -3.72 2.83
N ALA A 276 -6.09 -4.65 3.00
CA ALA A 276 -6.30 -5.74 2.07
C ALA A 276 -6.67 -5.22 0.66
N LEU A 277 -7.62 -4.28 0.57
CA LEU A 277 -8.02 -3.63 -0.68
C LEU A 277 -6.85 -2.89 -1.35
N ALA A 278 -6.06 -2.15 -0.59
CA ALA A 278 -4.88 -1.45 -1.13
C ALA A 278 -3.85 -2.45 -1.67
N SER A 279 -3.58 -3.54 -0.95
CA SER A 279 -2.67 -4.57 -1.42
C SER A 279 -3.21 -5.37 -2.62
N GLU A 280 -4.52 -5.57 -2.73
CA GLU A 280 -5.15 -6.20 -3.92
C GLU A 280 -5.10 -5.31 -5.16
N SER A 281 -4.93 -3.99 -4.98
CA SER A 281 -4.79 -3.04 -6.09
C SER A 281 -3.40 -3.02 -6.72
N ILE A 282 -2.43 -3.74 -6.15
CA ILE A 282 -1.04 -3.72 -6.62
C ILE A 282 -0.96 -4.27 -8.05
N THR A 283 -0.36 -3.50 -8.95
CA THR A 283 -0.06 -3.92 -10.31
C THR A 283 1.38 -3.59 -10.66
N PHE A 284 2.15 -4.55 -11.15
CA PHE A 284 3.53 -4.30 -11.59
C PHE A 284 3.52 -3.59 -12.94
N ALA A 285 4.24 -2.47 -13.03
CA ALA A 285 4.45 -1.79 -14.31
C ALA A 285 5.23 -2.74 -15.23
N SER A 286 4.85 -2.85 -16.51
CA SER A 286 5.64 -3.65 -17.46
C SER A 286 6.99 -2.99 -17.69
N THR A 287 8.05 -3.78 -17.58
CA THR A 287 9.33 -3.51 -18.22
C THR A 287 9.17 -3.90 -19.68
N ASP A 288 8.71 -2.96 -20.52
CA ASP A 288 8.68 -3.15 -21.98
C ASP A 288 10.10 -3.21 -22.56
#